data_AF-A0A2S5LSW4-F1
#
_entry.id   AF-A0A2S5LSW4-F1
#
_cell.length_a   1.000
_cell.length_b   1.000
_cell.length_c   1.000
_cell.angle_alpha   90.00
_cell.angle_beta   90.00
_cell.angle_gamma   90.00
#
_symmetry.space_group_name_H-M   'P 1'
#
loop_
_entity.id
_entity.type
_entity.pdbx_description
1 polymer ?
#
loop_
_entity_poly.entity_id
_entity_poly.type
_entity_poly.pdbx_seq_one_letter_code
_entity_poly.pdbx_strand_id
1 'polypeptide(L)'
;MRFPLILLLMIVPKVQAEPLIYKTFHDADKQLNLIYKDYIKKLDEDKRVAFVKTQKAWIDYKELDCNFQTYGKEGKESISALSECYKQHIESRIKVINYYNTCNASDPSCPALK
;
A
#
# COMPACT_ATOMS: atom_id res chain seq x y z
N MET A 1 19.58 5.78 -15.60
CA MET A 1 18.82 6.98 -16.05
C MET A 1 17.34 6.73 -15.82
N ARG A 2 16.70 7.59 -15.00
CA ARG A 2 15.26 7.94 -15.00
C ARG A 2 14.26 6.77 -15.04
N PHE A 3 13.96 6.18 -13.88
CA PHE A 3 12.73 5.42 -13.71
C PHE A 3 11.56 6.43 -13.61
N PRO A 4 10.65 6.47 -14.60
CA PRO A 4 9.57 7.42 -14.60
C PRO A 4 8.60 7.14 -13.45
N LEU A 5 7.99 8.22 -12.95
CA LEU A 5 7.00 8.32 -11.87
C LEU A 5 5.66 7.58 -12.14
N ILE A 6 5.67 6.49 -12.92
CA ILE A 6 4.51 5.72 -13.41
C ILE A 6 4.49 4.31 -12.78
N LEU A 7 5.07 4.14 -11.59
CA LEU A 7 4.98 2.87 -10.84
C LEU A 7 3.89 2.92 -9.76
N LEU A 8 2.72 3.43 -10.13
CA LEU A 8 1.56 3.57 -9.24
C LEU A 8 0.24 3.14 -9.89
N LEU A 9 0.31 2.50 -11.07
CA LEU A 9 -0.87 1.96 -11.77
C LEU A 9 -0.69 0.50 -12.23
N MET A 10 0.33 -0.23 -11.78
CA MET A 10 0.60 -1.61 -12.24
C MET A 10 0.96 -2.61 -11.11
N ILE A 11 0.60 -2.34 -9.85
CA ILE A 11 0.82 -3.28 -8.72
C ILE A 11 -0.52 -3.76 -8.12
N VAL A 12 -1.53 -3.86 -8.97
CA VAL A 12 -2.46 -4.98 -8.91
C VAL A 12 -2.10 -5.76 -10.18
N PRO A 13 -1.80 -7.06 -10.12
CA PRO A 13 -1.63 -7.80 -11.36
C PRO A 13 -2.86 -7.53 -12.23
N LYS A 14 -2.64 -7.32 -13.53
CA LYS A 14 -3.69 -7.33 -14.58
C LYS A 14 -4.33 -8.72 -14.70
N VAL A 15 -4.56 -9.40 -13.59
CA VAL A 15 -5.21 -10.70 -13.47
C VAL A 15 -6.44 -10.48 -12.60
N GLN A 16 -7.56 -10.25 -13.29
CA GLN A 16 -8.93 -10.44 -12.82
C GLN A 16 -9.36 -9.75 -11.51
N ALA A 17 -9.01 -8.48 -11.30
CA ALA A 17 -9.95 -7.64 -10.55
C ALA A 17 -11.13 -7.34 -11.48
N GLU A 18 -12.26 -8.05 -11.35
CA GLU A 18 -13.54 -7.54 -11.88
C GLU A 18 -13.66 -6.06 -11.47
N PRO A 19 -14.22 -5.17 -12.31
CA PRO A 19 -14.38 -3.74 -12.00
C PRO A 19 -14.98 -3.45 -10.61
N LEU A 20 -15.72 -4.42 -10.06
CA LEU A 20 -16.29 -4.40 -8.72
C LEU A 20 -15.24 -4.48 -7.59
N ILE A 21 -14.17 -5.26 -7.75
CA ILE A 21 -13.10 -5.44 -6.73
C ILE A 21 -12.41 -4.11 -6.46
N TYR A 22 -12.06 -3.37 -7.51
CA TYR A 22 -11.34 -2.10 -7.38
C TYR A 22 -12.19 -0.99 -6.77
N LYS A 23 -13.50 -0.99 -7.03
CA LYS A 23 -14.41 0.06 -6.55
C LYS A 23 -14.38 0.22 -5.02
N THR A 24 -14.29 -0.88 -4.27
CA THR A 24 -14.39 -0.86 -2.79
C THR A 24 -13.18 -0.20 -2.12
N PHE A 25 -11.97 -0.37 -2.67
CA PHE A 25 -10.74 0.15 -2.07
C PHE A 25 -10.11 1.32 -2.83
N HIS A 26 -10.71 1.74 -3.95
CA HIS A 26 -10.20 2.81 -4.81
C HIS A 26 -9.88 4.12 -4.07
N ASP A 27 -10.76 4.57 -3.17
CA ASP A 27 -10.54 5.84 -2.45
C ASP A 27 -9.40 5.72 -1.44
N ALA A 28 -9.30 4.57 -0.76
CA ALA A 28 -8.21 4.26 0.13
C ALA A 28 -6.87 4.17 -0.65
N ASP A 29 -6.87 3.52 -1.82
CA ASP A 29 -5.68 3.43 -2.69
C ASP A 29 -5.22 4.82 -3.15
N LYS A 30 -6.15 5.68 -3.58
CA LYS A 30 -5.86 7.09 -3.90
C LYS A 30 -5.22 7.80 -2.72
N GLN A 31 -5.76 7.66 -1.52
CA GLN A 31 -5.20 8.28 -0.32
C GLN A 31 -3.80 7.76 0.00
N LEU A 32 -3.59 6.43 -0.06
CA LEU A 32 -2.28 5.82 0.14
C LEU A 32 -1.24 6.38 -0.84
N ASN A 33 -1.62 6.52 -2.11
CA ASN A 33 -0.74 7.04 -3.15
C ASN A 33 -0.37 8.51 -2.93
N LEU A 34 -1.28 9.32 -2.41
CA LEU A 34 -1.01 10.71 -2.05
C LEU A 34 0.00 10.80 -0.90
N ILE A 35 -0.26 10.14 0.22
CA ILE A 35 0.61 10.22 1.40
C ILE A 35 1.99 9.57 1.17
N TYR A 36 2.05 8.52 0.34
CA TYR A 36 3.30 7.90 -0.10
C TYR A 36 4.18 8.92 -0.84
N LYS A 37 3.60 9.63 -1.81
CA LYS A 37 4.30 10.66 -2.59
C LYS A 37 4.75 11.81 -1.71
N ASP A 38 4.01 12.16 -0.67
CA ASP A 38 4.40 13.25 0.22
C ASP A 38 5.48 12.83 1.21
N TYR A 39 5.44 11.60 1.73
CA TYR A 39 6.49 11.09 2.61
C TYR A 39 7.81 10.94 1.86
N ILE A 40 7.80 10.35 0.67
CA ILE A 40 9.04 10.05 -0.08
C ILE A 40 9.83 11.31 -0.48
N LYS A 41 9.16 12.45 -0.67
CA LYS A 41 9.77 13.76 -0.93
C LYS A 41 10.56 14.30 0.28
N LYS A 42 10.19 13.86 1.49
CA LYS A 42 10.83 14.30 2.75
C LYS A 42 12.03 13.45 3.12
N LEU A 43 12.26 12.31 2.46
CA LEU A 43 13.36 11.41 2.76
C LEU A 43 14.65 11.79 1.99
N ASP A 44 15.80 11.58 2.64
CA ASP A 44 17.08 11.46 1.95
C ASP A 44 17.12 10.22 1.05
N GLU A 45 18.19 10.05 0.28
CA GLU A 45 18.27 9.00 -0.74
C GLU A 45 18.25 7.59 -0.12
N ASP A 46 19.02 7.36 0.94
CA ASP A 46 19.14 6.03 1.56
C ASP A 46 17.81 5.61 2.21
N LYS A 47 17.19 6.51 2.97
CA LYS A 47 15.86 6.28 3.56
C LYS A 47 14.79 6.11 2.49
N ARG A 48 14.87 6.86 1.39
CA ARG A 48 13.96 6.71 0.25
C ARG A 48 14.05 5.31 -0.35
N VAL A 49 15.27 4.83 -0.63
CA VAL A 49 15.50 3.50 -1.19
C VAL A 49 14.96 2.42 -0.25
N ALA A 50 15.26 2.54 1.05
CA ALA A 50 14.74 1.62 2.07
C ALA A 50 13.20 1.63 2.13
N PHE A 51 12.58 2.81 2.16
CA PHE A 51 11.12 2.94 2.22
C PHE A 51 10.44 2.34 0.98
N VAL A 52 10.98 2.58 -0.22
CA VAL A 52 10.46 1.98 -1.46
C VAL A 52 10.54 0.46 -1.41
N LYS A 53 11.64 -0.11 -0.91
CA LYS A 53 11.79 -1.57 -0.74
C LYS A 53 10.74 -2.12 0.24
N THR A 54 10.50 -1.42 1.35
CA THR A 54 9.47 -1.79 2.33
C THR A 54 8.06 -1.76 1.72
N GLN A 55 7.73 -0.75 0.90
CA GLN A 55 6.41 -0.72 0.25
C GLN A 55 6.22 -1.88 -0.72
N LYS A 56 7.24 -2.24 -1.51
CA LYS A 56 7.16 -3.40 -2.42
C LYS A 56 6.88 -4.69 -1.66
N ALA A 57 7.64 -4.95 -0.60
CA ALA A 57 7.44 -6.13 0.24
C ALA A 57 6.05 -6.13 0.94
N TRP A 58 5.57 -4.95 1.35
CA TRP A 58 4.22 -4.83 1.92
C TRP A 58 3.12 -5.16 0.90
N ILE A 59 3.28 -4.78 -0.37
CA ILE A 59 2.31 -5.13 -1.41
C ILE A 59 2.27 -6.64 -1.61
N ASP A 60 3.44 -7.29 -1.71
CA ASP A 60 3.52 -8.76 -1.83
C ASP A 60 2.87 -9.45 -0.62
N TYR A 61 3.14 -8.95 0.59
CA TYR A 61 2.50 -9.44 1.82
C TYR A 61 0.97 -9.28 1.79
N LYS A 62 0.46 -8.10 1.42
CA LYS A 62 -0.98 -7.83 1.30
C LYS A 62 -1.64 -8.82 0.34
N GLU A 63 -1.04 -9.05 -0.82
CA GLU A 63 -1.59 -9.97 -1.82
C GLU A 63 -1.62 -11.41 -1.31
N LEU A 64 -0.51 -11.88 -0.73
CA LEU A 64 -0.43 -13.23 -0.16
C LEU A 64 -1.41 -13.44 0.99
N ASP A 65 -1.49 -12.48 1.91
CA ASP A 65 -2.38 -12.54 3.06
C ASP A 65 -3.85 -12.53 2.62
N CYS A 66 -4.23 -11.63 1.71
CA CYS A 66 -5.62 -11.60 1.24
C CYS A 66 -6.02 -12.84 0.44
N ASN A 67 -5.12 -13.38 -0.38
CA ASN A 67 -5.37 -14.65 -1.07
C ASN A 67 -5.57 -15.80 -0.08
N PHE A 68 -4.80 -15.82 1.02
CA PHE A 68 -4.96 -16.79 2.10
C PHE A 68 -6.31 -16.62 2.82
N GLN A 69 -6.71 -15.39 3.17
CA GLN A 69 -7.98 -15.10 3.84
C GLN A 69 -9.22 -15.41 2.98
N THR A 70 -9.06 -15.49 1.66
CA THR A 70 -10.12 -15.86 0.72
C THR A 70 -10.00 -17.30 0.24
N TYR A 71 -9.08 -18.09 0.79
CA TYR A 71 -8.90 -19.48 0.38
C TYR A 71 -10.18 -20.29 0.60
N GLY A 72 -10.59 -21.04 -0.42
CA GLY A 72 -11.84 -21.84 -0.40
C GLY A 72 -13.13 -21.04 -0.59
N LYS A 73 -13.07 -19.71 -0.73
CA LYS A 73 -14.24 -18.90 -1.13
C LYS A 73 -14.36 -18.89 -2.65
N GLU A 74 -15.59 -18.97 -3.15
CA GLU A 74 -15.88 -18.98 -4.59
C GLU A 74 -16.81 -17.83 -4.99
N GLY A 75 -16.84 -17.53 -6.29
CA GLY A 75 -17.75 -16.56 -6.88
C GLY A 75 -17.71 -15.16 -6.23
N LYS A 76 -18.90 -14.56 -6.08
CA LYS A 76 -19.04 -13.16 -5.59
C LYS A 76 -18.61 -12.96 -4.15
N GLU A 77 -18.69 -14.01 -3.32
CA GLU A 77 -18.24 -13.96 -1.93
C GLU A 77 -16.71 -13.81 -1.86
N SER A 78 -15.99 -14.59 -2.66
CA SER A 78 -14.53 -14.48 -2.79
C SER A 78 -14.11 -13.09 -3.24
N ILE A 79 -14.79 -12.55 -4.25
CA ILE A 79 -14.56 -11.19 -4.78
C ILE A 79 -14.75 -10.12 -3.70
N SER A 80 -15.84 -10.20 -2.93
CA SER A 80 -16.17 -9.21 -1.91
C SER A 80 -15.19 -9.28 -0.74
N ALA A 81 -14.84 -10.49 -0.30
CA ALA A 81 -13.87 -10.71 0.77
C ALA A 81 -12.45 -10.25 0.38
N LEU A 82 -12.03 -10.50 -0.86
CA LEU A 82 -10.72 -10.06 -1.36
C LEU A 82 -10.63 -8.52 -1.38
N SER A 83 -11.69 -7.89 -1.89
CA SER A 83 -11.80 -6.45 -2.02
C SER A 83 -11.76 -5.73 -0.66
N GLU A 84 -12.49 -6.26 0.33
CA GLU A 84 -12.47 -5.74 1.70
C GLU A 84 -11.11 -5.98 2.38
N CYS A 85 -10.48 -7.14 2.18
CA CYS A 85 -9.15 -7.40 2.71
C CYS A 85 -8.12 -6.37 2.18
N TYR A 86 -8.13 -6.08 0.88
CA TYR A 86 -7.26 -5.03 0.32
C TYR A 86 -7.50 -3.67 0.95
N LYS A 87 -8.76 -3.28 1.13
CA LYS A 87 -9.11 -2.02 1.79
C LYS A 87 -8.52 -1.93 3.20
N GLN A 88 -8.68 -2.96 4.01
CA GLN A 88 -8.20 -2.98 5.40
C GLN A 88 -6.67 -2.88 5.50
N HIS A 89 -5.95 -3.58 4.62
CA HIS A 89 -4.49 -3.45 4.53
C HIS A 89 -4.07 -2.05 4.12
N ILE A 90 -4.74 -1.45 3.13
CA ILE A 90 -4.45 -0.09 2.66
C ILE A 90 -4.70 0.93 3.77
N GLU A 91 -5.85 0.85 4.47
CA GLU A 91 -6.17 1.73 5.60
C GLU A 91 -5.17 1.59 6.75
N SER A 92 -4.73 0.37 7.04
CA SER A 92 -3.68 0.12 8.04
C SER A 92 -2.36 0.73 7.61
N ARG A 93 -2.00 0.60 6.33
CA ARG A 93 -0.78 1.19 5.79
C ARG A 93 -0.81 2.72 5.80
N ILE A 94 -1.97 3.31 5.55
CA ILE A 94 -2.18 4.75 5.66
C ILE A 94 -1.86 5.24 7.06
N LYS A 95 -2.34 4.56 8.11
CA LYS A 95 -2.05 4.92 9.50
C LYS A 95 -0.55 4.89 9.79
N VAL A 96 0.15 3.85 9.32
CA VAL A 96 1.60 3.70 9.48
C VAL A 96 2.37 4.85 8.79
N ILE A 97 2.06 5.14 7.52
CA ILE A 97 2.76 6.21 6.77
C ILE A 97 2.44 7.59 7.34
N ASN A 98 1.21 7.81 7.82
CA ASN A 98 0.85 9.05 8.50
C ASN A 98 1.62 9.22 9.80
N TYR A 99 1.74 8.17 10.60
CA TYR A 99 2.58 8.20 11.80
C TYR A 99 4.04 8.55 11.43
N TYR A 100 4.62 7.91 10.42
CA TYR A 100 5.98 8.26 9.96
C TYR A 100 6.12 9.72 9.48
N ASN A 101 5.06 10.29 8.92
CA ASN A 101 5.03 11.67 8.46
C ASN A 101 4.96 12.71 9.59
N THR A 102 4.44 12.33 10.77
CA THR A 102 4.09 13.26 11.85
C THR A 102 4.78 12.95 13.19
N CYS A 103 5.44 11.80 13.30
CA CYS A 103 6.11 11.39 14.53
C CYS A 103 7.25 12.34 14.91
N ASN A 104 7.47 12.48 16.21
CA ASN A 104 8.55 13.30 16.75
C ASN A 104 9.88 12.57 16.59
N ALA A 105 10.97 13.30 16.31
CA ALA A 105 12.30 12.73 16.18
C ALA A 105 12.83 12.07 17.48
N SER A 106 12.26 12.41 18.63
CA SER A 106 12.56 11.79 19.93
C SER A 106 11.84 10.46 20.15
N ASP A 107 10.88 10.09 19.30
CA ASP A 107 10.19 8.81 19.39
C ASP A 107 11.09 7.71 18.78
N PRO A 108 11.49 6.68 19.57
CA PRO A 108 12.38 5.63 19.09
C PRO A 108 11.77 4.78 17.96
N SER A 109 10.46 4.84 17.76
CA SER A 109 9.77 4.14 16.67
C SER A 109 9.63 4.99 15.41
N CYS A 110 10.03 6.27 15.46
CA CYS A 110 9.92 7.19 14.33
C CYS A 110 11.06 6.97 13.33
N PRO A 111 10.77 6.58 12.07
CA PRO A 111 11.77 6.64 11.01
C PRO A 111 12.02 8.11 10.68
N ALA A 112 13.01 8.70 11.36
CA ALA A 112 13.33 10.11 11.30
C ALA A 112 13.36 10.64 9.86
N LEU A 113 12.63 11.72 9.61
CA LEU A 113 12.77 12.54 8.40
C LEU A 113 14.21 13.09 8.36
N LYS A 114 14.77 13.27 7.15
CA LYS A 114 16.16 13.71 6.88
C LYS A 114 17.15 13.64 8.05
#